data_AF-A0A482X0E7-F1
#
_entry.id   AF-A0A482X0E7-F1
#
_cell.length_a   1.000
_cell.length_b   1.000
_cell.length_c   1.000
_cell.angle_alpha   90.00
_cell.angle_beta   90.00
_cell.angle_gamma   90.00
#
_symmetry.space_group_name_H-M   'P 1'
#
loop_
_entity.id
_entity.type
_entity.pdbx_description
1 polymer ?
#
loop_
_entity_poly.entity_id
_entity_poly.type
_entity_poly.pdbx_seq_one_letter_code
_entity_poly.pdbx_strand_id
1 'polypeptide(L)'
;MNARNQITLWGPNGEIKDYAAKQWAGLVKHYYKPRWELFFKLLLEALDNHKGINEHIIREKIFNAVEKPFSDCRTTINETYTGNPIETAKRTFQQWRNKFNCTKLPPFATRIG
;
A
#
# COMPACT_ATOMS: atom_id res chain seq x y z
N MET A 1 -20.70 7.60 -7.73
CA MET A 1 -20.01 6.51 -7.02
C MET A 1 -19.42 5.55 -8.04
N ASN A 2 -18.11 5.25 -7.99
CA ASN A 2 -17.41 4.33 -8.90
C ASN A 2 -16.94 3.09 -8.11
N ALA A 3 -16.90 1.92 -8.73
CA ALA A 3 -16.38 0.67 -8.13
C ALA A 3 -14.98 0.84 -7.52
N ARG A 4 -14.10 1.65 -8.14
CA ARG A 4 -12.77 1.94 -7.57
C ARG A 4 -12.86 2.63 -6.21
N ASN A 5 -13.75 3.60 -6.05
CA ASN A 5 -13.95 4.30 -4.80
C ASN A 5 -14.42 3.34 -3.68
N GLN A 6 -15.34 2.43 -4.00
CA GLN A 6 -15.85 1.43 -3.06
C GLN A 6 -14.80 0.45 -2.52
N ILE A 7 -13.68 0.24 -3.22
CA ILE A 7 -12.59 -0.63 -2.75
C ILE A 7 -11.38 0.17 -2.25
N THR A 8 -11.46 1.50 -2.22
CA THR A 8 -10.39 2.41 -1.79
C THR A 8 -10.89 3.47 -0.79
N LEU A 9 -11.38 4.60 -1.28
CA LEU A 9 -11.72 5.79 -0.47
C LEU A 9 -13.04 5.64 0.32
N TRP A 10 -13.95 4.80 -0.16
CA TRP A 10 -15.26 4.53 0.46
C TRP A 10 -16.18 5.76 0.63
N GLY A 11 -15.85 6.84 -0.07
CA GLY A 11 -16.64 8.06 -0.19
C GLY A 11 -15.87 9.14 -0.98
N PRO A 12 -16.48 10.30 -1.27
CA PRO A 12 -15.92 11.31 -2.15
C PRO A 12 -14.61 11.93 -1.63
N ASN A 13 -14.41 11.98 -0.30
CA ASN A 13 -13.24 12.60 0.31
C ASN A 13 -12.35 11.61 1.05
N GLY A 14 -12.64 10.31 1.00
CA GLY A 14 -11.87 9.30 1.73
C GLY A 14 -12.32 9.16 3.18
N GLU A 15 -13.63 9.07 3.39
CA GLU A 15 -14.29 9.03 4.69
C GLU A 15 -13.90 7.79 5.50
N ILE A 16 -13.75 6.63 4.85
CA ILE A 16 -13.31 5.38 5.49
C ILE A 16 -12.30 4.67 4.58
N LYS A 17 -11.13 5.29 4.42
CA LYS A 17 -10.06 4.79 3.54
C LYS A 17 -9.71 3.33 3.85
N ASP A 18 -9.57 2.54 2.80
CA ASP A 18 -9.17 1.13 2.82
C ASP A 18 -10.13 0.18 3.57
N TYR A 19 -11.34 0.60 3.94
CA TYR A 19 -12.32 -0.25 4.65
C TYR A 19 -12.62 -1.55 3.90
N ALA A 20 -12.79 -1.46 2.57
CA ALA A 20 -13.06 -2.60 1.71
C ALA A 20 -11.84 -3.01 0.89
N ALA A 21 -10.63 -2.85 1.43
CA ALA A 21 -9.37 -3.24 0.79
C ALA A 21 -9.39 -4.66 0.21
N LYS A 22 -8.65 -4.87 -0.88
CA LYS A 22 -8.51 -6.17 -1.57
C LYS A 22 -7.05 -6.37 -1.99
N GLN A 23 -6.57 -7.61 -1.95
CA GLN A 23 -5.22 -7.96 -2.42
C GLN A 23 -5.24 -8.39 -3.90
N TRP A 24 -5.88 -7.59 -4.75
CA TRP A 24 -5.98 -7.89 -6.19
C TRP A 24 -4.76 -7.35 -6.93
N ALA A 25 -4.23 -8.11 -7.89
CA ALA A 25 -2.98 -7.77 -8.61
C ALA A 25 -2.99 -6.34 -9.17
N GLY A 26 -4.04 -5.97 -9.91
CA GLY A 26 -4.20 -4.62 -10.44
C GLY A 26 -4.33 -3.54 -9.35
N LEU A 27 -5.00 -3.85 -8.23
CA LEU A 27 -5.14 -2.89 -7.13
C LEU A 27 -3.80 -2.71 -6.38
N VAL A 28 -3.06 -3.79 -6.13
CA VAL A 28 -1.72 -3.74 -5.54
C VAL A 28 -0.78 -2.93 -6.42
N LYS A 29 -0.78 -3.17 -7.74
CA LYS A 29 0.10 -2.48 -8.67
C LYS A 29 -0.23 -1.01 -8.87
N HIS A 30 -1.51 -0.66 -8.98
CA HIS A 30 -1.94 0.68 -9.39
C HIS A 30 -2.40 1.58 -8.25
N TYR A 31 -2.68 1.03 -7.07
CA TYR A 31 -3.13 1.80 -5.90
C TYR A 31 -2.18 1.67 -4.71
N TYR A 32 -1.92 0.45 -4.22
CA TYR A 32 -1.11 0.29 -2.99
C TYR A 32 0.38 0.54 -3.22
N LYS A 33 0.97 0.01 -4.30
CA LYS A 33 2.40 0.18 -4.59
C LYS A 33 2.80 1.66 -4.74
N PRO A 34 2.11 2.50 -5.55
CA PRO A 34 2.48 3.91 -5.68
C PRO A 34 2.33 4.70 -4.37
N ARG A 35 1.38 4.32 -3.48
CA ARG A 35 1.26 4.92 -2.14
C ARG A 35 2.52 4.65 -1.31
N TRP A 36 2.98 3.39 -1.28
CA TRP A 36 4.20 3.01 -0.57
C TRP A 36 5.47 3.64 -1.17
N GLU A 37 5.60 3.67 -2.50
CA GLU A 37 6.74 4.31 -3.17
C GLU A 37 6.84 5.80 -2.83
N LEU A 38 5.71 6.52 -2.89
CA LEU A 38 5.67 7.94 -2.54
C LEU A 38 5.93 8.16 -1.04
N PHE A 39 5.40 7.30 -0.17
CA PHE A 39 5.68 7.35 1.26
C PHE A 39 7.19 7.23 1.54
N PHE A 40 7.85 6.19 1.03
CA PHE A 40 9.29 6.00 1.24
C PHE A 40 10.12 7.12 0.62
N LYS A 41 9.73 7.63 -0.56
CA LYS A 41 10.39 8.79 -1.17
C LYS A 41 10.36 10.01 -0.23
N LEU A 42 9.19 10.33 0.32
CA LEU A 42 9.04 11.49 1.23
C LEU A 42 9.79 11.30 2.55
N LEU A 43 9.89 10.06 3.04
CA LEU A 43 10.71 9.74 4.22
C LEU A 43 12.20 9.94 3.98
N LEU A 44 12.70 9.45 2.84
CA LEU A 44 14.11 9.62 2.47
C LEU A 44 14.44 11.10 2.27
N GLU A 45 13.58 11.86 1.59
CA GLU A 45 13.73 13.30 1.44
C GLU A 45 13.76 14.02 2.80
N ALA A 46 12.90 13.64 3.76
CA ALA A 46 12.93 14.24 5.09
C ALA A 46 14.25 13.94 5.82
N LEU A 47 14.74 12.71 5.70
CA LEU A 47 16.01 12.27 6.29
C LEU A 47 17.20 13.04 5.71
N ASP A 48 17.30 13.11 4.38
CA ASP A 48 18.40 13.79 3.67
C ASP A 48 18.44 15.29 3.95
N ASN A 49 17.28 15.90 4.19
CA ASN A 49 17.15 17.33 4.52
C ASN A 49 17.21 17.61 6.03
N HIS A 50 17.42 16.59 6.87
CA HIS A 50 17.36 16.70 8.34
C HIS A 50 16.08 17.36 8.87
N LYS A 51 14.95 17.11 8.20
CA LYS A 51 13.64 17.64 8.57
C LYS A 51 12.81 16.59 9.31
N GLY A 52 11.98 17.05 10.23
CA GLY A 52 10.97 16.21 10.86
C GLY A 52 9.92 15.73 9.86
N ILE A 53 9.35 14.56 10.11
CA ILE A 53 8.26 14.01 9.31
C ILE A 53 6.96 14.71 9.71
N ASN A 54 6.28 15.32 8.74
CA ASN A 54 4.92 15.81 8.93
C ASN A 54 3.95 14.84 8.26
N GLU A 55 3.27 14.05 9.08
CA GLU A 55 2.34 13.02 8.63
C GLU A 55 1.17 13.60 7.82
N HIS A 56 0.64 14.76 8.20
CA HIS A 56 -0.45 15.40 7.48
C HIS A 56 -0.06 15.74 6.04
N ILE A 57 1.12 16.33 5.85
CA ILE A 57 1.64 16.67 4.51
C ILE A 57 1.86 15.40 3.68
N ILE A 58 2.38 14.33 4.27
CA ILE A 58 2.57 13.05 3.58
C ILE A 58 1.22 12.46 3.14
N ARG A 59 0.24 12.42 4.05
CA ARG A 59 -1.11 11.92 3.75
C ARG A 59 -1.79 12.72 2.65
N GLU A 60 -1.68 14.04 2.69
CA GLU A 60 -2.21 14.94 1.67
C GLU A 60 -1.55 14.70 0.31
N LYS A 61 -0.21 14.60 0.26
CA LYS A 61 0.53 14.30 -0.97
C LYS A 61 0.11 12.95 -1.56
N ILE A 62 -0.01 11.91 -0.73
CA ILE A 62 -0.46 10.58 -1.17
C ILE A 62 -1.89 10.62 -1.70
N PHE A 63 -2.80 11.30 -1.00
CA PHE A 63 -4.18 11.43 -1.42
C PHE A 63 -4.30 12.09 -2.80
N ASN A 64 -3.62 13.22 -2.98
CA ASN A 64 -3.68 14.00 -4.22
C ASN A 64 -2.94 13.34 -5.39
N ALA A 65 -1.79 12.71 -5.14
CA ALA A 65 -0.97 12.11 -6.19
C ALA A 65 -1.44 10.72 -6.61
N VAL A 66 -2.08 9.96 -5.71
CA VAL A 66 -2.41 8.55 -5.95
C VAL A 66 -3.89 8.25 -5.69
N GLU A 67 -4.39 8.52 -4.48
CA GLU A 67 -5.68 7.94 -4.07
C GLU A 67 -6.88 8.52 -4.84
N LYS A 68 -6.91 9.84 -5.01
CA LYS A 68 -7.95 10.55 -5.76
C LYS A 68 -7.86 10.28 -7.27
N PRO A 69 -6.70 10.44 -7.94
CA PRO A 69 -6.56 10.09 -9.35
C PRO A 69 -6.94 8.64 -9.67
N PHE A 70 -6.58 7.69 -8.81
CA PHE A 70 -6.97 6.28 -9.01
C PHE A 70 -8.50 6.11 -8.97
N SER A 71 -9.17 6.75 -8.02
CA SER A 71 -10.62 6.65 -7.82
C SER A 71 -11.43 7.29 -8.96
N ASP A 72 -10.90 8.39 -9.51
CA ASP A 72 -11.53 9.15 -10.62
C ASP A 72 -11.22 8.55 -12.01
N CYS A 73 -10.17 7.74 -12.10
CA CYS A 73 -9.73 7.14 -13.34
C CYS A 73 -10.73 6.08 -13.86
N ARG A 74 -11.06 6.19 -15.15
CA ARG A 74 -12.06 5.36 -15.86
C ARG A 74 -11.45 4.36 -16.83
N THR A 75 -10.12 4.31 -16.92
CA THR A 75 -9.45 3.37 -17.84
C THR A 75 -9.61 1.93 -17.36
N THR A 76 -9.60 0.98 -18.29
CA THR A 76 -9.64 -0.44 -17.95
C THR A 76 -8.25 -0.92 -17.56
N ILE A 77 -8.18 -1.73 -16.52
CA ILE A 77 -6.95 -2.41 -16.11
C ILE A 77 -6.93 -3.77 -16.80
N ASN A 78 -6.09 -3.91 -17.83
CA ASN A 78 -5.94 -5.15 -18.59
C ASN A 78 -4.77 -5.96 -18.05
N GLU A 79 -4.90 -6.51 -16.84
CA GLU A 79 -3.91 -7.43 -16.29
C GLU A 79 -4.23 -8.86 -16.75
N THR A 80 -3.37 -9.46 -17.56
CA THR A 80 -3.41 -10.88 -17.86
C THR A 80 -2.47 -11.63 -16.92
N TYR A 81 -2.95 -12.72 -16.35
CA TYR A 81 -2.10 -13.59 -15.54
C TYR A 81 -1.05 -14.26 -16.44
N THR A 82 0.22 -13.97 -16.17
CA THR A 82 1.37 -14.49 -16.92
C THR A 82 2.38 -15.08 -15.93
N GLY A 83 2.26 -16.37 -15.62
CA GLY A 83 3.21 -17.05 -14.74
C GLY A 83 2.73 -18.38 -14.17
N ASN A 84 3.60 -19.04 -13.41
CA ASN A 84 3.26 -20.23 -12.63
C ASN A 84 3.05 -19.84 -11.15
N PRO A 85 1.89 -20.12 -10.55
CA PRO A 85 1.59 -19.67 -9.20
C PRO A 85 2.41 -20.45 -8.16
N ILE A 86 2.66 -21.73 -8.40
CA ILE A 86 3.45 -22.60 -7.52
C ILE A 86 4.91 -22.11 -7.50
N GLU A 87 5.47 -21.80 -8.66
CA GLU A 87 6.84 -21.28 -8.76
C GLU A 87 6.96 -19.92 -8.07
N THR A 88 6.01 -19.01 -8.32
CA THR A 88 5.99 -17.68 -7.69
C THR A 88 5.88 -17.79 -6.17
N ALA A 89 5.04 -18.70 -5.66
CA ALA A 89 4.90 -18.96 -4.23
C ALA A 89 6.21 -19.50 -3.64
N LYS A 90 6.83 -20.51 -4.26
CA LYS A 90 8.11 -21.08 -3.82
C LYS A 90 9.21 -20.03 -3.77
N ARG A 91 9.37 -19.24 -4.84
CA ARG A 91 10.37 -18.16 -4.91
C ARG A 91 10.16 -17.12 -3.81
N THR A 92 8.92 -16.66 -3.63
CA THR A 92 8.59 -15.68 -2.60
C THR A 92 8.87 -16.22 -1.20
N PHE A 93 8.47 -17.48 -0.92
CA PHE A 93 8.75 -18.11 0.37
C PHE A 93 10.26 -18.19 0.65
N GLN A 94 11.06 -18.65 -0.31
CA GLN A 94 12.51 -18.77 -0.17
C GLN A 94 13.18 -17.41 0.10
N GLN A 95 12.74 -16.35 -0.58
CA GLN A 95 13.30 -15.00 -0.43
C GLN A 95 13.08 -14.44 0.99
N TRP A 96 11.92 -14.68 1.59
CA TRP A 96 11.50 -13.99 2.81
C TRP A 96 11.58 -14.84 4.09
N ARG A 97 11.58 -16.19 4.01
CA ARG A 97 11.55 -17.09 5.19
C ARG A 97 12.63 -16.81 6.23
N ASN A 98 13.85 -16.49 5.81
CA ASN A 98 14.96 -16.28 6.75
C ASN A 98 14.96 -14.87 7.34
N LYS A 99 14.32 -13.90 6.66
CA LYS A 99 14.18 -12.52 7.14
C LYS A 99 13.10 -12.40 8.23
N PHE A 100 12.05 -13.21 8.14
CA PHE A 100 10.94 -13.25 9.09
C PHE A 100 10.93 -14.54 9.91
N ASN A 101 12.05 -14.86 10.55
CA ASN A 101 12.08 -16.00 11.47
C ASN A 101 11.29 -15.67 12.74
N CYS A 102 10.18 -16.38 12.96
CA CYS A 102 9.26 -16.14 14.09
C CYS A 102 9.93 -16.25 15.46
N THR A 103 11.06 -16.95 15.57
CA THR A 103 11.84 -17.06 16.82
C THR A 103 12.52 -15.75 17.21
N LYS A 104 12.56 -14.74 16.34
CA LYS A 104 13.11 -13.40 16.58
C LYS A 104 12.05 -12.34 16.80
N LEU A 105 10.75 -12.71 16.78
CA LEU A 105 9.69 -11.76 17.09
C LEU A 105 9.73 -11.47 18.60
N PRO A 106 9.65 -10.20 19.03
CA PRO A 106 9.50 -9.90 20.44
C PRO A 106 8.21 -10.58 20.94
N PRO A 107 8.21 -11.16 22.15
CA PRO A 107 6.99 -11.66 22.75
C PRO A 107 5.94 -10.55 22.75
N PHE A 108 4.68 -10.91 22.49
CA PHE A 108 3.56 -9.98 22.46
C PHE A 108 3.50 -9.22 23.79
N ALA A 109 3.97 -7.97 23.78
CA ALA A 109 3.92 -7.13 24.96
C ALA A 109 2.48 -6.64 25.14
N THR A 110 1.72 -7.34 25.98
CA THR A 110 0.44 -6.85 26.49
C THR A 110 0.71 -5.64 27.39
N ARG A 111 0.83 -4.43 26.82
CA ARG A 111 0.67 -3.19 27.60
C ARG A 111 -0.70 -2.62 27.30
N ILE A 112 -1.66 -3.06 28.10
CA ILE A 112 -2.88 -2.31 28.41
C ILE A 112 -2.76 -1.91 29.87
N GLY A 113 -2.60 -0.61 30.09
CA GLY A 113 -2.61 0.09 31.35
C GLY A 113 -3.13 1.49 31.08
#